data_AF-A7TAP4-F1
#
_entry.id   AF-A7TAP4-F1
#
_cell.length_a   1.000
_cell.length_b   1.000
_cell.length_c   1.000
_cell.angle_alpha   90.00
_cell.angle_beta   90.00
_cell.angle_gamma   90.00
#
_symmetry.space_group_name_H-M   'P 1'
#
loop_
_entity.id
_entity.type
_entity.pdbx_description
1 polymer ?
#
loop_
_entity_poly.entity_id
_entity_poly.type
_entity_poly.pdbx_seq_one_letter_code
_entity_poly.pdbx_strand_id
1 'polypeptide(L)'
;VLINPTSLLFHSEYIPTDPRELANRIFVTCYMGTENSSEETRKRAANLADEIGSYHLGITIDAAVSAVLTIFTAMTSKVPKFKVHGGSHTENLALQNVQARLRMIFAYLFAQLILWARGMPGGLLVLGSSNVDEGLRGYLTKYDCSSADINPIGGISKTDLRAFIFHCVEKYNFSSLITILGAPPTAELEPLADGQIQQKDEVSHTDKYSRKMR
;
A
#
# COMPACT_ATOMS: atom_id res chain seq x y z
N VAL A 1 -10.85 -0.02 22.99
CA VAL A 1 -10.04 1.09 23.54
C VAL A 1 -10.57 2.37 22.91
N LEU A 2 -11.34 3.17 23.64
CA LEU A 2 -11.77 4.49 23.17
C LEU A 2 -10.55 5.42 23.32
N ILE A 3 -9.96 5.80 22.19
CA ILE A 3 -8.84 6.76 22.16
C ILE A 3 -9.42 8.11 22.58
N ASN A 4 -8.80 8.78 23.55
CA ASN A 4 -9.15 10.14 23.94
C ASN A 4 -8.57 11.11 22.88
N PRO A 5 -9.41 11.70 22.00
CA PRO A 5 -8.94 12.55 20.90
C PRO A 5 -8.26 13.83 21.40
N THR A 6 -8.66 14.29 22.58
CA THR A 6 -8.19 15.51 23.23
C THR A 6 -6.72 15.39 23.64
N SER A 7 -6.30 14.21 24.14
CA SER A 7 -4.89 13.91 24.44
C SER A 7 -4.04 13.63 23.20
N LEU A 8 -4.65 13.05 22.16
CA LEU A 8 -3.94 12.69 20.92
C LEU A 8 -3.58 13.91 20.08
N LEU A 9 -4.45 14.94 20.09
CA LEU A 9 -4.29 16.15 19.30
C LEU A 9 -3.63 17.30 20.06
N PHE A 10 -3.20 17.07 21.30
CA PHE A 10 -2.63 18.11 22.19
C PHE A 10 -3.52 19.36 22.32
N HIS A 11 -4.84 19.17 22.25
CA HIS A 11 -5.85 20.23 22.35
C HIS A 11 -6.86 19.87 23.42
N SER A 12 -6.74 20.48 24.61
CA SER A 12 -7.53 20.16 25.81
C SER A 12 -9.05 20.37 25.68
N GLU A 13 -9.51 21.11 24.68
CA GLU A 13 -10.94 21.45 24.48
C GLU A 13 -11.52 20.86 23.18
N TYR A 14 -10.73 20.10 22.41
CA TYR A 14 -11.21 19.56 21.14
C TYR A 14 -12.19 18.39 21.36
N ILE A 15 -13.39 18.54 20.82
CA ILE A 15 -14.45 17.53 20.79
C ILE A 15 -14.76 17.23 19.32
N PRO A 16 -14.48 16.02 18.81
CA PRO A 16 -14.75 15.70 17.41
C PRO A 16 -16.27 15.61 17.18
N THR A 17 -16.79 16.45 16.28
CA THR A 17 -18.19 16.43 15.85
C THR A 17 -18.38 15.80 14.47
N ASP A 18 -17.33 15.77 13.66
CA ASP A 18 -17.30 15.16 12.34
C ASP A 18 -16.20 14.09 12.28
N PRO A 19 -16.55 12.81 12.01
CA PRO A 19 -15.55 11.75 11.89
C PRO A 19 -14.52 11.98 10.77
N ARG A 20 -14.90 12.66 9.67
CA ARG A 20 -13.98 12.95 8.56
C ARG A 20 -12.94 13.98 8.97
N GLU A 21 -13.35 15.00 9.71
CA GLU A 21 -12.45 16.02 10.25
C GLU A 21 -11.45 15.42 11.24
N LEU A 22 -11.92 14.54 12.13
CA LEU A 22 -11.03 13.78 13.02
C LEU A 22 -10.05 12.91 12.22
N ALA A 23 -10.54 12.18 11.22
CA ALA A 23 -9.70 11.32 10.36
C ALA A 23 -8.58 12.12 9.69
N ASN A 24 -8.83 13.36 9.24
CA ASN A 24 -7.81 14.19 8.61
C ASN A 24 -6.63 14.51 9.54
N ARG A 25 -6.89 14.61 10.85
CA ARG A 25 -5.88 14.91 11.85
C ARG A 25 -5.06 13.70 12.27
N ILE A 26 -5.70 12.53 12.31
CA ILE A 26 -5.11 11.33 12.92
C ILE A 26 -4.70 10.25 11.92
N PHE A 27 -5.20 10.33 10.68
CA PHE A 27 -4.99 9.32 9.66
C PHE A 27 -4.42 9.94 8.39
N VAL A 28 -3.16 9.60 8.11
CA VAL A 28 -2.47 9.97 6.88
C VAL A 28 -2.44 8.75 5.98
N THR A 29 -2.92 8.92 4.75
CA THR A 29 -2.83 7.89 3.71
C THR A 29 -1.82 8.32 2.65
N CYS A 30 -1.03 7.39 2.13
CA CYS A 30 -0.01 7.69 1.14
C CYS A 30 -0.05 6.66 0.01
N TYR A 31 -0.37 7.11 -1.21
CA TYR A 31 -0.20 6.34 -2.43
C TYR A 31 1.20 6.57 -3.00
N MET A 32 1.93 5.49 -3.22
CA MET A 32 3.33 5.51 -3.70
C MET A 32 3.45 4.78 -5.03
N GLY A 33 3.17 5.51 -6.11
CA GLY A 33 3.19 5.00 -7.47
C GLY A 33 4.59 4.94 -8.08
N THR A 34 4.70 4.21 -9.17
CA THR A 34 5.83 4.19 -10.10
C THR A 34 5.31 4.47 -11.52
N GLU A 35 6.22 4.55 -12.50
CA GLU A 35 5.87 4.61 -13.92
C GLU A 35 4.98 3.46 -14.40
N ASN A 36 4.96 2.34 -13.66
CA ASN A 36 4.16 1.16 -13.95
C ASN A 36 2.77 1.18 -13.30
N SER A 37 2.51 2.13 -12.39
CA SER A 37 1.25 2.21 -11.66
C SER A 37 0.15 2.87 -12.50
N SER A 38 -1.06 2.31 -12.47
CA SER A 38 -2.19 2.82 -13.26
C SER A 38 -2.81 4.08 -12.67
N GLU A 39 -3.39 4.93 -13.52
CA GLU A 39 -4.15 6.09 -13.06
C GLU A 39 -5.37 5.65 -12.23
N GLU A 40 -5.93 4.49 -12.56
CA GLU A 40 -7.07 3.90 -11.90
C GLU A 40 -6.78 3.46 -10.46
N THR A 41 -5.61 2.88 -10.16
CA THR A 41 -5.25 2.55 -8.76
C THR A 41 -5.02 3.80 -7.94
N ARG A 42 -4.35 4.80 -8.52
CA ARG A 42 -4.16 6.13 -7.89
C ARG A 42 -5.48 6.81 -7.58
N LYS A 43 -6.41 6.82 -8.54
CA LYS A 43 -7.74 7.43 -8.39
C LYS A 43 -8.58 6.71 -7.34
N ARG A 44 -8.54 5.38 -7.31
CA ARG A 44 -9.23 4.58 -6.27
C ARG A 44 -8.73 4.91 -4.86
N ALA A 45 -7.41 5.01 -4.68
CA ALA A 45 -6.82 5.39 -3.40
C ALA A 45 -7.24 6.81 -2.97
N ALA A 46 -7.20 7.78 -3.89
CA ALA A 46 -7.61 9.15 -3.61
C ALA A 46 -9.11 9.26 -3.26
N ASN A 47 -9.99 8.56 -3.99
CA ASN A 47 -11.43 8.57 -3.74
C ASN A 47 -11.77 7.97 -2.36
N LEU A 48 -11.14 6.85 -1.99
CA LEU A 48 -11.35 6.25 -0.67
C LEU A 48 -10.82 7.15 0.44
N ALA A 49 -9.65 7.76 0.23
CA ALA A 49 -9.07 8.68 1.19
C ALA A 49 -9.95 9.92 1.42
N ASP A 50 -10.57 10.43 0.35
CA ASP A 50 -11.57 11.50 0.43
C ASP A 50 -12.80 11.04 1.23
N GLU A 51 -13.43 9.92 0.87
CA GLU A 51 -14.61 9.40 1.59
C GLU A 51 -14.34 9.21 3.09
N ILE A 52 -13.15 8.74 3.46
CA ILE A 52 -12.72 8.61 4.87
C ILE A 52 -12.45 9.97 5.53
N GLY A 53 -12.01 10.97 4.77
CA GLY A 53 -11.54 12.27 5.27
C GLY A 53 -10.07 12.30 5.66
N SER A 54 -9.29 11.28 5.31
CA SER A 54 -7.86 11.19 5.67
C SER A 54 -7.01 12.29 4.99
N TYR A 55 -5.86 12.62 5.59
CA TYR A 55 -4.88 13.47 4.92
C TYR A 55 -4.11 12.65 3.88
N HIS A 56 -4.47 12.81 2.60
CA HIS A 56 -3.96 11.98 1.51
C HIS A 56 -2.74 12.58 0.81
N LEU A 57 -1.72 11.75 0.60
CA LEU A 57 -0.54 12.06 -0.19
C LEU A 57 -0.47 11.12 -1.39
N GLY A 58 -0.08 11.66 -2.55
CA GLY A 58 0.24 10.87 -3.74
C GLY A 58 1.64 11.24 -4.22
N ILE A 59 2.57 10.29 -4.20
CA ILE A 59 3.95 10.48 -4.65
C ILE A 59 4.35 9.47 -5.72
N THR A 60 5.41 9.78 -6.46
CA THR A 60 6.12 8.85 -7.34
C THR A 60 7.47 8.52 -6.72
N ILE A 61 7.89 7.26 -6.79
CA ILE A 61 9.16 6.80 -6.20
C ILE A 61 10.25 6.53 -7.25
N ASP A 62 9.96 6.76 -8.54
CA ASP A 62 10.84 6.42 -9.66
C ASP A 62 12.23 7.06 -9.52
N ALA A 63 12.30 8.33 -9.13
CA ALA A 63 13.58 9.02 -8.92
C ALA A 63 14.47 8.30 -7.88
N ALA A 64 13.89 7.80 -6.80
CA ALA A 64 14.61 7.06 -5.77
C ALA A 64 15.02 5.66 -6.27
N VAL A 65 14.14 4.99 -7.02
CA VAL A 65 14.45 3.70 -7.67
C VAL A 65 15.62 3.88 -8.63
N SER A 66 15.56 4.86 -9.53
CA SER A 66 16.62 5.17 -10.50
C SER A 66 17.95 5.50 -9.81
N ALA A 67 17.94 6.25 -8.71
CA ALA A 67 19.14 6.56 -7.95
C ALA A 67 19.81 5.30 -7.39
N VAL A 68 19.03 4.39 -6.78
CA VAL A 68 19.54 3.11 -6.25
C VAL A 68 20.12 2.24 -7.37
N LEU A 69 19.43 2.15 -8.51
CA LEU A 69 19.90 1.35 -9.65
C LEU A 69 21.15 1.95 -10.31
N THR A 70 21.25 3.28 -10.37
CA THR A 70 22.44 3.98 -10.90
C THR A 70 23.68 3.65 -10.09
N ILE A 71 23.58 3.64 -8.75
CA ILE A 71 24.68 3.24 -7.85
C ILE A 71 25.09 1.78 -8.11
N PHE A 72 24.12 0.87 -8.22
CA PHE A 72 24.39 -0.54 -8.50
C PHE A 72 25.11 -0.73 -9.85
N THR A 73 24.65 -0.04 -10.90
CA THR A 73 25.25 -0.10 -12.23
C THR A 73 26.66 0.48 -12.23
N ALA A 74 26.90 1.60 -11.55
CA ALA A 74 28.23 2.18 -11.45
C ALA A 74 29.25 1.21 -10.80
N MET A 75 28.83 0.46 -9.78
CA MET A 75 29.71 -0.47 -9.06
C MET A 75 29.93 -1.81 -9.78
N THR A 76 28.94 -2.28 -10.55
CA THR A 76 28.96 -3.64 -11.13
C THR A 76 29.13 -3.67 -12.64
N SER A 77 29.00 -2.52 -13.31
CA SER A 77 28.88 -2.39 -14.77
C SER A 77 27.74 -3.21 -15.38
N LYS A 78 26.74 -3.62 -14.58
CA LYS A 78 25.55 -4.35 -15.02
C LYS A 78 24.30 -3.51 -14.81
N VAL A 79 23.41 -3.54 -15.81
CA VAL A 79 22.10 -2.88 -15.76
C VAL A 79 21.03 -3.97 -15.63
N PRO A 80 20.40 -4.14 -14.45
CA PRO A 80 19.32 -5.11 -14.29
C PRO A 80 18.11 -4.72 -15.14
N LYS A 81 17.44 -5.71 -15.73
CA LYS A 81 16.25 -5.49 -16.58
C LYS A 81 15.04 -6.23 -16.03
N PHE A 82 13.85 -5.67 -16.27
CA PHE A 82 12.61 -6.41 -16.06
C PHE A 82 12.53 -7.59 -17.04
N LYS A 83 11.76 -8.62 -16.67
CA LYS A 83 11.58 -9.83 -17.48
C LYS A 83 10.98 -9.50 -18.85
N VAL A 84 10.02 -8.57 -18.90
CA VAL A 84 9.41 -8.06 -20.14
C VAL A 84 10.42 -7.37 -21.07
N HIS A 85 11.56 -6.93 -20.54
CA HIS A 85 12.68 -6.34 -21.29
C HIS A 85 13.87 -7.30 -21.46
N GLY A 86 13.63 -8.61 -21.29
CA GLY A 86 14.64 -9.65 -21.47
C GLY A 86 15.56 -9.90 -20.28
N GLY A 87 15.25 -9.37 -19.10
CA GLY A 87 15.99 -9.66 -17.87
C GLY A 87 15.73 -11.06 -17.32
N SER A 88 16.68 -11.59 -16.54
CA SER A 88 16.51 -12.87 -15.83
C SER A 88 15.45 -12.77 -14.73
N HIS A 89 15.00 -13.93 -14.22
CA HIS A 89 14.09 -13.99 -13.08
C HIS A 89 14.66 -13.27 -11.84
N THR A 90 15.96 -13.41 -11.60
CA THR A 90 16.66 -12.76 -10.47
C THR A 90 16.67 -11.25 -10.61
N GLU A 91 16.95 -10.71 -11.79
CA GLU A 91 16.91 -9.27 -12.04
C GLU A 91 15.51 -8.71 -11.85
N ASN A 92 14.51 -9.38 -12.43
CA ASN A 92 13.12 -8.98 -12.36
C ASN A 92 12.62 -8.92 -10.90
N LEU A 93 12.90 -9.96 -10.11
CA LEU A 93 12.54 -10.00 -8.70
C LEU A 93 13.30 -8.94 -7.89
N ALA A 94 14.58 -8.69 -8.20
CA ALA A 94 15.35 -7.65 -7.54
C ALA A 94 14.77 -6.24 -7.78
N LEU A 95 14.37 -5.93 -9.02
CA LEU A 95 13.74 -4.65 -9.36
C LEU A 95 12.41 -4.43 -8.63
N GLN A 96 11.59 -5.47 -8.51
CA GLN A 96 10.34 -5.41 -7.74
C GLN A 96 10.62 -5.20 -6.24
N ASN A 97 11.58 -5.95 -5.68
CA ASN A 97 11.95 -5.84 -4.27
C ASN A 97 12.51 -4.45 -3.91
N VAL A 98 13.27 -3.82 -4.80
CA VAL A 98 13.78 -2.45 -4.58
C VAL A 98 12.61 -1.46 -4.46
N GLN A 99 11.65 -1.52 -5.38
CA GLN A 99 10.44 -0.69 -5.32
C GLN A 99 9.66 -0.94 -4.01
N ALA A 100 9.44 -2.20 -3.64
CA ALA A 100 8.72 -2.56 -2.42
C ALA A 100 9.39 -2.02 -1.14
N ARG A 101 10.72 -2.13 -1.03
CA ARG A 101 11.48 -1.64 0.13
C ARG A 101 11.57 -0.11 0.18
N LEU A 102 11.67 0.56 -0.97
CA LEU A 102 11.67 2.02 -1.01
C LEU A 102 10.34 2.59 -0.48
N ARG A 103 9.21 1.96 -0.77
CA ARG A 103 7.91 2.35 -0.19
C ARG A 103 7.93 2.29 1.34
N MET A 104 8.55 1.28 1.92
CA MET A 104 8.71 1.18 3.38
C MET A 104 9.54 2.36 3.91
N ILE A 105 10.68 2.67 3.28
CA ILE A 105 11.52 3.81 3.69
C ILE A 105 10.73 5.12 3.66
N PHE A 106 9.96 5.37 2.59
CA PHE A 106 9.12 6.56 2.50
C PHE A 106 7.99 6.56 3.53
N ALA A 107 7.36 5.41 3.81
CA ALA A 107 6.30 5.31 4.81
C ALA A 107 6.80 5.76 6.20
N TYR A 108 7.97 5.28 6.63
CA TYR A 108 8.56 5.70 7.91
C TYR A 108 9.06 7.15 7.89
N LEU A 109 9.61 7.62 6.77
CA LEU A 109 10.02 9.02 6.64
C LEU A 109 8.81 9.96 6.81
N PHE A 110 7.70 9.67 6.15
CA PHE A 110 6.46 10.43 6.32
C PHE A 110 5.90 10.28 7.73
N ALA A 111 5.88 9.07 8.29
CA ALA A 111 5.38 8.87 9.64
C ALA A 111 6.15 9.73 10.67
N GLN A 112 7.46 9.87 10.50
CA GLN A 112 8.31 10.66 11.38
C GLN A 112 8.18 12.17 11.18
N LEU A 113 7.99 12.64 9.93
CA LEU A 113 8.14 14.06 9.58
C LEU A 113 6.88 14.75 9.04
N ILE A 114 5.82 14.02 8.67
CA ILE A 114 4.66 14.68 8.02
C ILE A 114 3.90 15.59 8.98
N LEU A 115 3.83 15.23 10.26
CA LEU A 115 3.24 16.10 11.28
C LEU A 115 4.11 17.35 11.49
N TRP A 116 5.44 17.17 11.58
CA TRP A 116 6.38 18.29 11.65
C TRP A 116 6.23 19.24 10.44
N ALA A 117 6.13 18.70 9.22
CA ALA A 117 5.93 19.49 8.00
C ALA A 117 4.59 20.26 8.00
N ARG A 118 3.61 19.78 8.77
CA ARG A 118 2.30 20.43 8.99
C ARG A 118 2.30 21.37 10.21
N GLY A 119 3.45 21.60 10.85
CA GLY A 119 3.54 22.41 12.07
C GLY A 119 2.91 21.75 13.31
N MET A 120 2.72 20.44 13.28
CA MET A 120 2.14 19.65 14.37
C MET A 120 3.24 18.87 15.11
N PRO A 121 3.14 18.70 16.44
CA PRO A 121 4.07 17.89 17.20
C PRO A 121 3.83 16.39 17.00
N GLY A 122 4.83 15.58 17.31
CA GLY A 122 4.73 14.12 17.37
C GLY A 122 5.13 13.40 16.07
N GLY A 123 4.78 12.12 16.00
CA GLY A 123 4.99 11.23 14.87
C GLY A 123 3.84 10.24 14.75
N LEU A 124 3.79 9.51 13.65
CA LEU A 124 2.73 8.54 13.35
C LEU A 124 3.23 7.11 13.55
N LEU A 125 2.30 6.20 13.85
CA LEU A 125 2.52 4.76 13.72
C LEU A 125 2.27 4.36 12.26
N VAL A 126 3.17 3.55 11.70
CA VAL A 126 3.00 2.95 10.38
C VAL A 126 2.10 1.72 10.51
N LEU A 127 1.03 1.68 9.69
CA LEU A 127 0.10 0.54 9.64
C LEU A 127 0.46 -0.39 8.48
N GLY A 128 0.61 -1.67 8.79
CA GLY A 128 0.77 -2.73 7.79
C GLY A 128 -0.59 -3.22 7.29
N SER A 129 -0.58 -3.86 6.11
CA SER A 129 -1.81 -4.37 5.47
C SER A 129 -1.69 -5.78 4.91
N SER A 130 -0.70 -6.57 5.36
CA SER A 130 -0.61 -7.99 4.98
C SER A 130 -1.71 -8.78 5.67
N ASN A 131 -2.38 -9.68 4.95
CA ASN A 131 -3.39 -10.57 5.53
C ASN A 131 -2.77 -11.89 6.01
N VAL A 132 -3.55 -12.70 6.74
CA VAL A 132 -3.05 -13.96 7.33
C VAL A 132 -2.64 -14.97 6.27
N ASP A 133 -3.32 -15.00 5.12
CA ASP A 133 -3.05 -15.94 4.03
C ASP A 133 -1.68 -15.67 3.38
N GLU A 134 -1.33 -14.39 3.19
CA GLU A 134 -0.02 -13.94 2.70
C GLU A 134 1.08 -14.21 3.73
N GLY A 135 0.82 -13.87 4.99
CA GLY A 135 1.74 -14.08 6.09
C GLY A 135 2.13 -15.55 6.26
N LEU A 136 1.15 -16.46 6.21
CA LEU A 136 1.37 -17.91 6.31
C LEU A 136 2.19 -18.48 5.15
N ARG A 137 2.08 -17.90 3.96
CA ARG A 137 2.82 -18.34 2.77
C ARG A 137 4.19 -17.69 2.63
N GLY A 138 4.47 -16.66 3.43
CA GLY A 138 5.62 -15.79 3.22
C GLY A 138 5.56 -15.06 1.87
N TYR A 139 4.36 -14.82 1.34
CA TYR A 139 4.16 -14.13 0.06
C TYR A 139 4.23 -12.62 0.25
N LEU A 140 5.43 -12.13 0.54
CA LEU A 140 5.75 -10.72 0.79
C LEU A 140 7.23 -10.45 0.50
N THR A 141 7.58 -9.18 0.27
CA THR A 141 9.00 -8.81 0.21
C THR A 141 9.48 -8.53 1.62
N LYS A 142 10.49 -9.26 2.09
CA LYS A 142 11.06 -8.98 3.41
C LYS A 142 11.55 -7.53 3.48
N TYR A 143 11.10 -6.80 4.51
CA TYR A 143 11.34 -5.38 4.75
C TYR A 143 10.68 -4.41 3.73
N ASP A 144 9.55 -4.80 3.13
CA ASP A 144 8.63 -3.87 2.47
C ASP A 144 7.57 -3.32 3.45
N CYS A 145 6.48 -2.74 2.94
CA CYS A 145 5.38 -2.22 3.74
C CYS A 145 4.61 -3.29 4.57
N SER A 146 4.92 -4.58 4.42
CA SER A 146 4.49 -5.63 5.36
C SER A 146 5.14 -5.49 6.73
N SER A 147 6.31 -4.82 6.80
CA SER A 147 7.09 -4.57 8.01
C SER A 147 6.74 -3.21 8.60
N ALA A 148 5.61 -3.14 9.29
CA ALA A 148 5.06 -1.93 9.92
C ALA A 148 5.09 -2.04 11.46
N ASP A 149 4.78 -0.94 12.17
CA ASP A 149 4.72 -0.93 13.63
C ASP A 149 3.62 -1.86 14.16
N ILE A 150 2.44 -1.77 13.54
CA ILE A 150 1.29 -2.62 13.85
C ILE A 150 0.56 -3.00 12.55
N ASN A 151 -0.05 -4.19 12.53
CA ASN A 151 -0.89 -4.64 11.41
C ASN A 151 -2.27 -5.05 11.93
N PRO A 152 -3.31 -4.22 11.76
CA PRO A 152 -4.65 -4.49 12.30
C PRO A 152 -5.37 -5.64 11.59
N ILE A 153 -4.93 -6.03 10.39
CA ILE A 153 -5.56 -7.07 9.57
C ILE A 153 -4.73 -8.34 9.43
N GLY A 154 -3.57 -8.42 10.11
CA GLY A 154 -2.62 -9.53 9.99
C GLY A 154 -3.16 -10.91 10.36
N GLY A 155 -4.22 -10.97 11.16
CA GLY A 155 -4.90 -12.21 11.55
C GLY A 155 -6.17 -12.52 10.77
N ILE A 156 -6.52 -11.75 9.73
CA ILE A 156 -7.79 -11.86 9.02
C ILE A 156 -7.56 -12.48 7.64
N SER A 157 -8.44 -13.40 7.23
CA SER A 157 -8.38 -14.04 5.90
C SER A 157 -8.74 -13.06 4.78
N LYS A 158 -8.24 -13.31 3.58
CA LYS A 158 -8.57 -12.53 2.38
C LYS A 158 -10.07 -12.59 2.07
N THR A 159 -10.71 -13.73 2.35
CA THR A 159 -12.16 -13.90 2.19
C THR A 159 -12.94 -13.00 3.14
N ASP A 160 -12.55 -12.98 4.42
CA ASP A 160 -13.21 -12.15 5.44
C ASP A 160 -12.95 -10.66 5.20
N LEU A 161 -11.76 -10.28 4.73
CA LEU A 161 -11.48 -8.90 4.33
C LEU A 161 -12.39 -8.44 3.19
N ARG A 162 -12.61 -9.27 2.16
CA ARG A 162 -13.54 -8.93 1.08
C ARG A 162 -14.98 -8.79 1.59
N ALA A 163 -15.42 -9.70 2.48
CA ALA A 163 -16.74 -9.63 3.10
C ALA A 163 -16.89 -8.36 3.98
N PHE A 164 -15.85 -8.00 4.73
CA PHE A 164 -15.82 -6.80 5.55
C PHE A 164 -15.88 -5.52 4.70
N ILE A 165 -15.13 -5.45 3.60
CA ILE A 165 -15.20 -4.33 2.66
C ILE A 165 -16.61 -4.20 2.07
N PHE A 166 -17.25 -5.32 1.71
CA PHE A 166 -18.64 -5.30 1.23
C PHE A 166 -19.62 -4.81 2.31
N HIS A 167 -19.45 -5.27 3.56
CA HIS A 167 -20.23 -4.75 4.69
C HIS A 167 -20.06 -3.24 4.88
N CYS A 168 -18.85 -2.70 4.67
CA CYS A 168 -18.60 -1.26 4.75
C CYS A 168 -19.31 -0.47 3.66
N VAL A 169 -19.45 -1.03 2.45
CA VAL A 169 -20.28 -0.44 1.39
C VAL A 169 -21.73 -0.35 1.85
N GLU A 170 -22.31 -1.46 2.32
CA GLU A 170 -23.74 -1.51 2.67
C GLU A 170 -24.09 -0.68 3.90
N LYS A 171 -23.25 -0.72 4.94
CA LYS A 171 -23.56 -0.11 6.24
C LYS A 171 -23.10 1.34 6.37
N TYR A 172 -21.94 1.68 5.80
CA TYR A 172 -21.32 3.00 5.97
C TYR A 172 -21.27 3.81 4.68
N ASN A 173 -21.82 3.29 3.57
CA ASN A 173 -21.94 3.98 2.29
C ASN A 173 -20.58 4.43 1.69
N PHE A 174 -19.52 3.65 1.92
CA PHE A 174 -18.21 3.86 1.28
C PHE A 174 -18.24 3.35 -0.17
N SER A 175 -18.86 4.12 -1.06
CA SER A 175 -19.12 3.73 -2.46
C SER A 175 -17.84 3.50 -3.27
N SER A 176 -16.75 4.20 -2.93
CA SER A 176 -15.44 4.03 -3.57
C SER A 176 -14.92 2.59 -3.46
N LEU A 177 -15.28 1.87 -2.39
CA LEU A 177 -14.87 0.47 -2.18
C LEU A 177 -15.44 -0.49 -3.23
N ILE A 178 -16.56 -0.16 -3.90
CA ILE A 178 -17.12 -0.97 -5.00
C ILE A 178 -16.10 -1.08 -6.13
N THR A 179 -15.47 0.04 -6.48
CA THR A 179 -14.46 0.08 -7.54
C THR A 179 -13.19 -0.66 -7.15
N ILE A 180 -12.85 -0.70 -5.85
CA ILE A 180 -11.72 -1.47 -5.33
C ILE A 180 -12.03 -2.97 -5.35
N LEU A 181 -13.22 -3.39 -4.92
CA LEU A 181 -13.65 -4.79 -4.92
C LEU A 181 -13.73 -5.41 -6.32
N GLY A 182 -14.11 -4.60 -7.32
CA GLY A 182 -14.16 -4.98 -8.73
C GLY A 182 -12.82 -4.90 -9.46
N ALA A 183 -11.75 -4.42 -8.81
CA ALA A 183 -10.42 -4.36 -9.40
C ALA A 183 -9.81 -5.77 -9.50
N PRO A 184 -9.06 -6.09 -10.57
CA PRO A 184 -8.21 -7.28 -10.58
C PRO A 184 -7.08 -7.12 -9.53
N PRO A 185 -6.79 -8.13 -8.69
CA PRO A 185 -5.69 -8.09 -7.75
C PRO A 185 -4.34 -8.16 -8.50
N THR A 186 -3.58 -7.07 -8.45
CA THR A 186 -2.27 -6.93 -9.10
C THR A 186 -1.33 -6.04 -8.28
N ALA A 187 -0.05 -6.37 -8.26
CA ALA A 187 0.97 -5.60 -7.56
C ALA A 187 1.53 -4.40 -8.39
N GLU A 188 1.22 -4.29 -9.68
CA GLU A 188 1.72 -3.23 -10.59
C GLU A 188 3.24 -2.92 -10.44
N LEU A 189 4.07 -3.95 -10.18
CA LEU A 189 5.53 -3.79 -9.96
C LEU A 189 6.37 -4.04 -11.22
N GLU A 190 5.75 -4.54 -12.28
CA GLU A 190 6.36 -4.78 -13.59
C GLU A 190 5.71 -3.86 -14.64
N PRO A 191 6.45 -3.44 -15.67
CA PRO A 191 5.87 -2.73 -16.80
C PRO A 191 4.77 -3.54 -17.46
N LEU A 192 3.67 -2.86 -17.81
CA LEU A 192 2.58 -3.45 -18.58
C LEU A 192 3.13 -3.84 -19.97
N ALA A 193 3.00 -5.11 -20.35
CA ALA A 193 3.22 -5.49 -21.74
C ALA A 193 1.95 -5.16 -22.53
N ASP A 194 2.05 -4.37 -23.60
CA ASP A 194 0.94 -3.96 -24.46
C ASP A 194 -0.24 -3.31 -23.70
N GLY A 195 0.05 -2.59 -22.61
CA GLY A 195 -0.96 -1.94 -21.77
C GLY A 195 -1.82 -2.89 -20.94
N GLN A 196 -1.47 -4.19 -20.89
CA GLN A 196 -2.17 -5.19 -20.08
C GLN A 196 -1.40 -5.57 -18.82
N ILE A 197 -2.15 -5.67 -17.71
CA ILE A 197 -1.67 -6.14 -16.42
C ILE A 197 -1.33 -7.63 -16.52
N GLN A 198 -0.04 -7.97 -16.54
CA GLN A 198 0.40 -9.37 -16.55
C GLN A 198 0.39 -10.01 -15.16
N GLN A 199 0.56 -9.22 -14.10
CA GLN A 199 0.69 -9.73 -12.74
C GLN A 199 -0.69 -9.91 -12.10
N LYS A 200 -1.17 -11.15 -12.00
CA LYS A 200 -2.32 -11.50 -11.15
C LYS A 200 -1.80 -12.20 -9.91
N ASP A 201 -2.09 -11.67 -8.72
CA ASP A 201 -1.70 -12.31 -7.45
C ASP A 201 -2.20 -13.76 -7.39
N GLU A 202 -3.37 -14.02 -8.00
CA GLU A 202 -4.02 -15.33 -8.04
C GLU A 202 -3.42 -16.33 -9.05
N VAL A 203 -2.80 -15.87 -10.13
CA VAL A 203 -2.19 -16.78 -11.13
C VAL A 203 -0.84 -17.31 -10.64
N SER A 204 -0.30 -16.76 -9.55
CA SER A 204 0.89 -17.34 -8.94
C SER A 204 0.59 -18.70 -8.29
N HIS A 205 -0.51 -18.91 -7.54
CA HIS A 205 -0.76 -20.21 -6.88
C HIS A 205 -2.21 -20.57 -6.46
N THR A 206 -3.27 -19.79 -6.72
CA THR A 206 -4.62 -20.10 -6.14
C THR A 206 -5.44 -21.16 -6.87
N ASP A 207 -5.18 -21.45 -8.15
CA ASP A 207 -6.06 -22.34 -8.94
C ASP A 207 -5.87 -23.85 -8.72
N LYS A 208 -4.86 -24.31 -7.99
CA LYS A 208 -4.62 -25.76 -7.82
C LYS A 208 -5.43 -26.42 -6.69
N TYR A 209 -5.97 -25.66 -5.74
CA TYR A 209 -6.62 -26.25 -4.56
C TYR A 209 -8.15 -26.09 -4.53
N SER A 210 -8.71 -25.04 -5.12
CA SER A 210 -10.17 -24.82 -5.17
C SER A 210 -10.90 -25.81 -6.08
N ARG A 211 -10.22 -26.40 -7.08
CA ARG A 211 -10.78 -27.44 -7.97
C ARG A 211 -10.67 -28.88 -7.44
N LYS A 212 -9.97 -29.12 -6.32
CA LYS A 212 -9.74 -30.48 -5.78
C LYS A 212 -10.58 -30.82 -4.55
N MET A 213 -11.40 -29.88 -4.07
CA MET A 213 -12.32 -30.04 -2.93
C MET A 213 -13.79 -29.74 -3.32
N ARG A 214 -14.19 -30.16 -4.51
CA ARG A 214 -15.59 -30.36 -4.88
C ARG A 214 -15.74 -31.74 -5.48
#